data_AF-A0A965Z5F7-F1
#
_entry.id   AF-A0A965Z5F7-F1
#
_cell.length_a   1.000
_cell.length_b   1.000
_cell.length_c   1.000
_cell.angle_alpha   90.00
_cell.angle_beta   90.00
_cell.angle_gamma   90.00
#
_symmetry.space_group_name_H-M   'P 1'
#
loop_
_entity.id
_entity.type
_entity.pdbx_description
1 polymer ?
#
loop_
_entity_poly.entity_id
_entity_poly.type
_entity_poly.pdbx_seq_one_letter_code
_entity_poly.pdbx_strand_id
1 'polypeptide(L)'
;MKKHLVTIAPKRALTQPTRKAATKGPTAILAKTSAAKAQAARSAALKSKAEVDFDRAVQFRKTCPLLAAAPAAKRRMRAASLAYAAELATKGGKR
;
A
#
# COMPACT_ATOMS: atom_id res chain seq x y z
N MET A 1 24.04 31.65 64.14
CA MET A 1 23.72 31.53 62.70
C MET A 1 23.52 30.04 62.38
N LYS A 2 22.27 29.57 62.31
CA LYS A 2 21.97 28.14 62.03
C LYS A 2 21.88 27.96 60.52
N LYS A 3 22.74 27.11 59.94
CA LYS A 3 22.70 26.75 58.52
C LYS A 3 21.66 25.64 58.37
N HIS A 4 20.54 25.90 57.68
CA HIS A 4 19.60 24.85 57.33
C HIS A 4 20.15 24.08 56.13
N LEU A 5 20.57 22.84 56.36
CA LEU A 5 20.98 21.92 55.31
C LEU A 5 19.73 21.45 54.57
N VAL A 6 19.47 21.98 53.38
CA VAL A 6 18.37 21.52 52.54
C VAL A 6 18.85 20.27 51.81
N THR A 7 18.49 19.10 52.35
CA THR A 7 18.71 17.80 51.70
C THR A 7 17.76 17.67 50.52
N ILE A 8 18.27 17.92 49.31
CA ILE A 8 17.51 17.69 48.08
C ILE A 8 17.44 16.19 47.85
N ALA A 9 16.28 15.58 48.08
CA ALA A 9 16.03 14.20 47.71
C ALA A 9 16.19 14.04 46.19
N PRO A 10 16.96 13.06 45.68
CA PRO A 10 17.04 12.85 44.25
C PRO A 10 15.66 12.41 43.73
N LYS A 11 15.14 13.20 42.77
CA LYS A 11 13.90 12.92 42.07
C LYS A 11 13.95 11.50 41.50
N ARG A 12 12.89 10.73 41.79
CA ARG A 12 12.63 9.36 41.32
C ARG A 12 13.15 9.16 39.90
N ALA A 13 14.00 8.15 39.72
CA ALA A 13 14.50 7.72 38.42
C ALA A 13 13.32 7.58 37.45
N LEU A 14 13.43 8.23 36.29
CA LEU A 14 12.60 7.94 35.12
C LEU A 14 12.73 6.45 34.82
N THR A 15 11.73 5.67 35.26
CA THR A 15 11.59 4.29 34.85
C THR A 15 11.28 4.31 33.36
N GLN A 16 12.23 3.83 32.56
CA GLN A 16 11.99 3.58 31.15
C GLN A 16 10.80 2.62 31.02
N PRO A 17 9.80 2.89 30.16
CA PRO A 17 8.85 1.85 29.80
C PRO A 17 9.61 0.81 28.99
N THR A 18 9.94 -0.31 29.63
CA THR A 18 10.41 -1.50 28.94
C THR A 18 9.27 -1.99 28.06
N ARG A 19 9.29 -1.58 26.79
CA ARG A 19 8.39 -2.07 25.76
C ARG A 19 8.65 -3.57 25.62
N LYS A 20 7.90 -4.38 26.36
CA LYS A 20 7.84 -5.83 26.15
C LYS A 20 7.33 -6.05 24.73
N ALA A 21 8.25 -6.32 23.81
CA ALA A 21 7.92 -6.85 22.49
C ALA A 21 7.40 -8.28 22.69
N ALA A 22 6.10 -8.41 22.94
CA ALA A 22 5.41 -9.69 22.91
C ALA A 22 5.33 -10.15 21.46
N THR A 23 6.24 -11.07 21.12
CA THR A 23 5.97 -12.33 20.41
C THR A 23 5.11 -12.28 19.14
N LYS A 24 5.81 -12.53 18.03
CA LYS A 24 5.36 -13.12 16.74
C LYS A 24 4.05 -13.93 16.87
N GLY A 25 2.95 -13.47 16.26
CA GLY A 25 2.40 -13.99 14.99
C GLY A 25 0.91 -14.40 15.14
N PRO A 26 0.18 -14.75 14.06
CA PRO A 26 0.52 -14.70 12.65
C PRO A 26 -0.33 -13.67 11.86
N THR A 27 0.23 -13.28 10.73
CA THR A 27 -0.45 -12.99 9.46
C THR A 27 -1.70 -13.86 9.20
N ALA A 28 -2.82 -13.58 9.87
CA ALA A 28 -4.09 -14.30 9.70
C ALA A 28 -5.16 -13.47 8.94
N ILE A 29 -4.78 -12.33 8.36
CA ILE A 29 -5.62 -11.56 7.44
C ILE A 29 -5.00 -11.55 6.04
N LEU A 30 -4.49 -12.70 5.57
CA LEU A 30 -4.01 -12.87 4.19
C LEU A 30 -4.52 -14.16 3.53
N ALA A 31 -5.41 -14.91 4.19
CA ALA A 31 -5.88 -16.19 3.67
C ALA A 31 -7.14 -16.08 2.78
N LYS A 32 -7.97 -15.04 2.92
CA LYS A 32 -9.14 -14.84 2.03
C LYS A 32 -8.82 -14.08 0.73
N THR A 33 -7.62 -13.52 0.61
CA THR A 33 -7.15 -12.86 -0.62
C THR A 33 -6.25 -13.75 -1.49
N SER A 34 -5.82 -14.91 -1.00
CA SER A 34 -4.90 -15.78 -1.74
C SER A 34 -5.57 -16.43 -2.96
N ALA A 35 -6.85 -16.79 -2.86
CA ALA A 35 -7.62 -17.30 -4.00
C ALA A 35 -7.82 -16.23 -5.07
N ALA A 36 -8.23 -15.01 -4.69
CA ALA A 36 -8.39 -13.90 -5.63
C ALA A 36 -7.05 -13.46 -6.26
N LYS A 37 -5.94 -13.51 -5.51
CA LYS A 37 -4.61 -13.18 -6.03
C LYS A 37 -4.05 -14.29 -6.94
N ALA A 38 -4.34 -15.56 -6.66
CA ALA A 38 -3.97 -16.69 -7.51
C ALA A 38 -4.82 -16.77 -8.79
N GLN A 39 -6.10 -16.41 -8.72
CA GLN A 39 -6.99 -16.34 -9.88
C GLN A 39 -6.74 -15.08 -10.72
N ALA A 40 -6.37 -13.96 -10.08
CA ALA A 40 -5.83 -12.79 -10.76
C ALA A 40 -4.46 -13.09 -11.42
N ALA A 41 -3.61 -13.92 -10.80
CA ALA A 41 -2.36 -14.35 -11.42
C ALA A 41 -2.61 -15.25 -12.65
N ARG A 42 -3.60 -16.16 -12.58
CA ARG A 42 -4.00 -16.99 -13.74
C ARG A 42 -4.66 -16.18 -14.85
N SER A 43 -5.46 -15.16 -14.52
CA SER A 43 -6.08 -14.28 -15.50
C SER A 43 -5.08 -13.28 -16.10
N ALA A 44 -4.09 -12.86 -15.31
CA ALA A 44 -2.94 -12.09 -15.79
C ALA A 44 -1.99 -12.92 -16.67
N ALA A 45 -2.04 -14.25 -16.60
CA ALA A 45 -1.24 -15.11 -17.47
C ALA A 45 -1.74 -15.10 -18.93
N LEU A 46 -2.99 -14.70 -19.18
CA LEU A 46 -3.57 -14.56 -20.53
C LEU A 46 -3.60 -13.11 -21.01
N LYS A 47 -3.54 -12.14 -20.08
CA LYS A 47 -3.59 -10.71 -20.39
C LYS A 47 -2.20 -10.12 -20.48
N SER A 48 -2.02 -9.23 -21.43
CA SER A 48 -0.80 -8.41 -21.50
C SER A 48 -0.64 -7.54 -20.26
N LYS A 49 0.61 -7.21 -19.89
CA LYS A 49 0.89 -6.39 -18.71
C LYS A 49 0.17 -5.04 -18.78
N ALA A 50 0.13 -4.40 -19.94
CA ALA A 50 -0.56 -3.12 -20.11
C ALA A 50 -2.08 -3.24 -19.90
N GLU A 51 -2.70 -4.35 -20.33
CA GLU A 51 -4.12 -4.61 -20.10
C GLU A 51 -4.42 -4.78 -18.60
N VAL A 52 -3.59 -5.53 -17.88
CA VAL A 52 -3.74 -5.72 -16.43
C VAL A 52 -3.60 -4.40 -15.67
N ASP A 53 -2.65 -3.56 -16.06
CA ASP A 53 -2.44 -2.24 -15.46
C ASP A 53 -3.60 -1.28 -15.76
N PHE A 54 -4.17 -1.35 -16.97
CA PHE A 54 -5.37 -0.60 -17.34
C PHE A 54 -6.59 -1.05 -16.52
N ASP A 55 -6.85 -2.35 -16.41
CA ASP A 55 -7.94 -2.91 -15.61
C ASP A 55 -7.81 -2.50 -14.14
N ARG A 56 -6.59 -2.55 -13.59
CA ARG A 56 -6.30 -2.09 -12.22
C ARG A 56 -6.58 -0.60 -12.07
N ALA A 57 -6.22 0.23 -13.06
CA ALA A 57 -6.50 1.66 -13.05
C ALA A 57 -8.02 1.95 -13.05
N VAL A 58 -8.80 1.20 -13.83
CA VAL A 58 -10.27 1.29 -13.86
C VAL A 58 -10.86 0.87 -12.52
N GLN A 59 -10.41 -0.23 -11.94
CA GLN A 59 -10.85 -0.68 -10.62
C GLN A 59 -10.51 0.34 -9.54
N PHE A 60 -9.30 0.91 -9.56
CA PHE A 60 -8.89 1.92 -8.58
C PHE A 60 -9.75 3.19 -8.64
N ARG A 61 -10.24 3.59 -9.83
CA ARG A 61 -11.23 4.68 -9.96
C ARG A 61 -12.56 4.33 -9.31
N LYS A 62 -13.03 3.09 -9.46
CA LYS A 62 -14.30 2.61 -8.87
C LYS A 62 -14.22 2.47 -7.36
N THR A 63 -13.13 1.91 -6.84
CA THR A 63 -12.97 1.61 -5.41
C THR A 63 -12.53 2.83 -4.60
N CYS A 64 -11.74 3.73 -5.20
CA CYS A 64 -11.12 4.85 -4.49
C CYS A 64 -11.22 6.16 -5.30
N PRO A 65 -12.44 6.67 -5.55
CA PRO A 65 -12.66 7.83 -6.44
C PRO A 65 -11.94 9.10 -5.96
N LEU A 66 -11.89 9.34 -4.64
CA LEU A 66 -11.22 10.51 -4.07
C LEU A 66 -9.69 10.45 -4.29
N LEU A 67 -9.09 9.28 -4.11
CA LEU A 67 -7.66 9.08 -4.36
C LEU A 67 -7.34 9.09 -5.86
N ALA A 68 -8.26 8.59 -6.68
CA ALA A 68 -8.18 8.64 -8.13
C ALA A 68 -8.23 10.06 -8.70
N ALA A 69 -8.88 11.00 -8.00
CA ALA A 69 -8.95 12.41 -8.40
C ALA A 69 -7.60 13.15 -8.27
N ALA A 70 -6.66 12.62 -7.47
CA ALA A 70 -5.36 13.23 -7.24
C ALA A 70 -4.55 13.36 -8.55
N PRO A 71 -3.80 14.46 -8.76
CA PRO A 71 -3.03 14.69 -9.99
C PRO A 71 -2.04 13.56 -10.31
N ALA A 72 -1.35 13.04 -9.29
CA ALA A 72 -0.42 11.93 -9.46
C ALA A 72 -1.10 10.64 -9.92
N ALA A 73 -2.29 10.33 -9.37
CA ALA A 73 -3.07 9.18 -9.78
C ALA A 73 -3.57 9.32 -11.23
N LYS A 74 -4.10 10.50 -11.60
CA LYS A 74 -4.52 10.80 -12.98
C LYS A 74 -3.40 10.59 -13.99
N ARG A 75 -2.17 11.06 -13.69
CA ARG A 75 -1.00 10.85 -14.57
C ARG A 75 -0.68 9.37 -14.76
N ARG A 76 -0.66 8.60 -13.67
CA ARG A 76 -0.39 7.15 -13.71
C ARG A 76 -1.45 6.40 -14.51
N MET A 77 -2.72 6.71 -14.30
CA MET A 77 -3.82 6.12 -15.06
C MET A 77 -3.74 6.44 -16.55
N ARG A 78 -3.45 7.70 -16.90
CA ARG A 78 -3.27 8.10 -18.29
C ARG A 78 -2.13 7.34 -18.96
N ALA A 79 -1.01 7.15 -18.25
CA ALA A 79 0.12 6.36 -18.76
C ALA A 79 -0.26 4.90 -19.01
N ALA A 80 -1.02 4.27 -18.10
CA ALA A 80 -1.52 2.91 -18.29
C ALA A 80 -2.47 2.81 -19.50
N SER A 81 -3.37 3.78 -19.68
CA SER A 81 -4.25 3.83 -20.86
C SER A 81 -3.47 3.99 -22.17
N LEU A 82 -2.44 4.83 -22.19
CA LEU A 82 -1.60 5.02 -23.38
C LEU A 82 -0.77 3.77 -23.70
N ALA A 83 -0.21 3.11 -22.69
CA ALA A 83 0.53 1.86 -22.88
C ALA A 83 -0.37 0.77 -23.46
N TYR A 84 -1.61 0.64 -22.94
CA TYR A 84 -2.56 -0.33 -23.46
C TYR A 84 -3.02 0.01 -24.88
N ALA A 85 -3.26 1.30 -25.19
CA ALA A 85 -3.59 1.75 -26.55
C ALA A 85 -2.43 1.47 -27.54
N ALA A 86 -1.18 1.64 -27.12
CA ALA A 86 -0.02 1.30 -27.93
C ALA A 86 0.08 -0.21 -28.22
N GLU A 87 -0.22 -1.06 -27.24
CA GLU A 87 -0.28 -2.51 -27.45
C GLU A 87 -1.47 -2.95 -28.33
N LEU A 88 -2.61 -2.25 -28.26
CA LEU A 88 -3.72 -2.48 -29.18
C LEU A 88 -3.35 -2.09 -30.62
N ALA A 89 -2.62 -0.98 -30.79
CA ALA A 89 -2.16 -0.53 -32.10
C ALA A 89 -1.13 -1.50 -32.73
N THR A 90 -0.31 -2.18 -31.92
CA THR A 90 0.69 -3.15 -32.44
C THR A 90 0.09 -4.51 -32.75
N LYS A 91 -0.96 -4.92 -32.03
CA LYS A 91 -1.72 -6.15 -32.33
C LYS A 91 -2.75 -5.96 -33.45
N GLY A 92 -3.12 -4.71 -33.75
CA GLY A 92 -4.16 -4.33 -34.71
C GLY A 92 -3.59 -3.82 -36.03
N GLY A 93 -3.16 -4.74 -36.89
CA GLY A 93 -3.50 -4.57 -38.31
C GLY A 93 -5.02 -4.40 -38.41
N LYS A 94 -5.47 -3.23 -38.89
CA LYS A 94 -6.86 -2.79 -39.13
C LYS A 94 -7.96 -3.69 -38.51
N ARG A 95 -8.51 -3.29 -37.36
CA ARG A 95 -9.84 -3.70 -36.91
C ARG A 95 -10.64 -2.46 -36.56
#